data_AF-A0AAP5JWK6-F1
#
_entry.id   AF-A0AAP5JWK6-F1
#
_cell.length_a   1.000
_cell.length_b   1.000
_cell.length_c   1.000
_cell.angle_alpha   90.00
_cell.angle_beta   90.00
_cell.angle_gamma   90.00
#
_symmetry.space_group_name_H-M   'P 1'
#
loop_
_entity.id
_entity.type
_entity.pdbx_description
1 polymer ?
#
loop_
_entity_poly.entity_id
_entity_poly.type
_entity_poly.pdbx_seq_one_letter_code
_entity_poly.pdbx_strand_id
1 'polypeptide(L)'
;MSHSKNCILRQHCKNADTDLCNRMCSYYVGLHGYNGLGGRYGAANIPTEYQFITLTSSPAREVQAKIYDFLKSYVGTFPRQFEADAEPIKSLYLRSHTTGTGKTTTACAIATEYLICHYIGSLRRGRQPLERPVYFLDVNAWQNDYNEFNRRNIPEHIGEAASARYYAAQKHAMEVPLAVLDDIGVRDSTEAFRGDLHRLINTRVTAGLPTVYTSNIPLADLNEVFREPSPRLVDRIRDRCAELIFVGESKRGLRR
;
A
#
# COMPACT_ATOMS: atom_id res chain seq x y z
N MET A 1 5.24 -10.70 -29.55
CA MET A 1 5.18 -11.27 -28.18
C MET A 1 4.27 -10.39 -27.35
N SER A 2 3.25 -10.96 -26.72
CA SER A 2 2.31 -10.18 -25.91
C SER A 2 2.96 -9.68 -24.61
N HIS A 3 2.78 -8.40 -24.30
CA HIS A 3 3.21 -7.80 -23.03
C HIS A 3 2.24 -8.05 -21.87
N SER A 4 1.18 -8.84 -22.10
CA SER A 4 0.07 -9.04 -21.16
C SER A 4 0.51 -9.55 -19.79
N LYS A 5 1.51 -10.46 -19.74
CA LYS A 5 2.04 -11.05 -18.51
C LYS A 5 2.63 -10.03 -17.55
N ASN A 6 3.10 -8.90 -18.07
CA ASN A 6 3.74 -7.84 -17.30
C ASN A 6 2.79 -6.64 -17.12
N CYS A 7 1.47 -6.86 -17.16
CA CYS A 7 0.50 -5.78 -17.08
C CYS A 7 -0.61 -6.11 -16.08
N ILE A 8 -0.79 -5.24 -15.07
CA ILE A 8 -1.89 -5.36 -14.10
C ILE A 8 -3.28 -5.29 -14.74
N LEU A 9 -3.41 -4.75 -15.95
CA LEU A 9 -4.68 -4.70 -16.69
C LEU A 9 -5.01 -5.98 -17.44
N ARG A 10 -4.16 -7.02 -17.40
CA ARG A 10 -4.35 -8.24 -18.19
C ARG A 10 -5.77 -8.82 -18.08
N GLN A 11 -6.32 -8.83 -16.88
CA GLN A 11 -7.65 -9.39 -16.60
C GLN A 11 -8.81 -8.47 -17.02
N HIS A 12 -8.52 -7.20 -17.35
CA HIS A 12 -9.52 -6.18 -17.65
C HIS A 12 -9.38 -5.57 -19.07
N CYS A 13 -8.33 -5.93 -19.80
CA CYS A 13 -7.99 -5.35 -21.10
C CYS A 13 -8.44 -6.26 -22.25
N LYS A 14 -9.31 -5.75 -23.13
CA LYS A 14 -9.74 -6.47 -24.34
C LYS A 14 -8.61 -6.75 -25.33
N ASN A 15 -7.53 -5.96 -25.28
CA ASN A 15 -6.37 -6.13 -26.13
C ASN A 15 -5.35 -7.11 -25.54
N ALA A 16 -5.58 -7.65 -24.33
CA ALA A 16 -4.66 -8.62 -23.74
C ALA A 16 -4.46 -9.81 -24.70
N ASP A 17 -3.20 -10.25 -24.82
CA ASP A 17 -2.82 -11.39 -25.67
C ASP A 17 -3.06 -11.19 -27.19
N THR A 18 -3.38 -9.97 -27.65
CA THR A 18 -3.44 -9.60 -29.08
C THR A 18 -2.18 -8.83 -29.53
N ASP A 19 -2.05 -8.56 -30.84
CA ASP A 19 -0.94 -7.79 -31.42
C ASP A 19 -0.87 -6.33 -30.92
N LEU A 20 -2.01 -5.79 -30.47
CA LEU A 20 -2.09 -4.46 -29.86
C LEU A 20 -1.49 -4.44 -28.45
N CYS A 21 -1.32 -5.59 -27.80
CA CYS A 21 -0.64 -5.72 -26.51
C CYS A 21 0.88 -5.86 -26.69
N ASN A 22 1.51 -4.71 -26.93
CA ASN A 22 2.95 -4.61 -27.12
C ASN A 22 3.54 -3.50 -26.21
N ARG A 23 4.87 -3.31 -26.26
CA ARG A 23 5.60 -2.35 -25.43
C ARG A 23 5.17 -0.88 -25.62
N MET A 24 4.55 -0.57 -26.77
CA MET A 24 4.07 0.77 -27.12
C MET A 24 2.59 0.97 -26.75
N CYS A 25 1.95 -0.03 -26.13
CA CYS A 25 0.57 0.09 -25.66
C CYS A 25 0.46 1.28 -24.68
N SER A 26 -0.35 2.28 -25.04
CA SER A 26 -0.52 3.50 -24.24
C SER A 26 -1.00 3.23 -22.82
N TYR A 27 -1.86 2.22 -22.62
CA TYR A 27 -2.30 1.78 -21.29
C TYR A 27 -1.16 1.19 -20.47
N TYR A 28 -0.30 0.38 -21.10
CA TYR A 28 0.87 -0.19 -20.44
C TYR A 28 1.84 0.91 -20.04
N VAL A 29 2.20 1.80 -20.97
CA VAL A 29 3.14 2.91 -20.70
C VAL A 29 2.59 3.84 -19.61
N GLY A 30 1.28 4.13 -19.63
CA GLY A 30 0.65 4.98 -18.63
C GLY A 30 0.64 4.39 -17.21
N LEU A 31 0.64 3.06 -17.08
CA LEU A 31 0.64 2.38 -15.78
C LEU A 31 2.03 1.95 -15.32
N HIS A 32 2.83 1.36 -16.21
CA HIS A 32 4.12 0.72 -15.87
C HIS A 32 5.33 1.49 -16.40
N GLY A 33 5.12 2.56 -17.16
CA GLY A 33 6.20 3.23 -17.89
C GLY A 33 6.72 2.37 -19.04
N TYR A 34 7.63 2.93 -19.84
CA TYR A 34 8.22 2.23 -20.99
C TYR A 34 9.08 1.03 -20.57
N ASN A 35 9.79 1.12 -19.44
CA ASN A 35 10.67 0.08 -18.91
C ASN A 35 9.96 -0.92 -17.98
N GLY A 36 8.66 -0.74 -17.70
CA GLY A 36 7.92 -1.59 -16.76
C GLY A 36 8.14 -1.28 -15.28
N LEU A 37 8.97 -0.28 -14.93
CA LEU A 37 9.27 0.11 -13.54
C LEU A 37 8.80 1.54 -13.21
N GLY A 38 8.16 2.21 -14.15
CA GLY A 38 7.70 3.60 -14.02
C GLY A 38 6.18 3.72 -14.04
N GLY A 39 5.70 4.84 -14.57
CA GLY A 39 4.28 5.14 -14.63
C GLY A 39 3.64 5.22 -13.24
N ARG A 40 2.34 4.99 -13.19
CA ARG A 40 1.55 5.06 -11.95
C ARG A 40 1.85 3.92 -10.98
N TYR A 41 2.27 2.77 -11.49
CA TYR A 41 2.70 1.63 -10.67
C TYR A 41 4.03 1.93 -9.98
N GLY A 42 5.01 2.48 -10.71
CA GLY A 42 6.26 2.97 -10.12
C GLY A 42 6.01 4.10 -9.12
N ALA A 43 5.13 5.05 -9.45
CA ALA A 43 4.74 6.12 -8.54
C ALA A 43 4.06 5.61 -7.26
N ALA A 44 3.41 4.43 -7.31
CA ALA A 44 2.81 3.80 -6.15
C ALA A 44 3.81 3.16 -5.18
N ASN A 45 5.08 3.05 -5.55
CA ASN A 45 6.15 2.54 -4.69
C ASN A 45 5.92 1.11 -4.15
N ILE A 46 5.15 0.29 -4.88
CA ILE A 46 4.95 -1.12 -4.53
C ILE A 46 6.27 -1.87 -4.82
N PRO A 47 6.82 -2.66 -3.87
CA PRO A 47 8.08 -3.36 -4.09
C PRO A 47 8.03 -4.28 -5.31
N THR A 48 9.14 -4.34 -6.05
CA THR A 48 9.25 -5.09 -7.32
C THR A 48 8.96 -6.58 -7.16
N GLU A 49 9.23 -7.16 -5.99
CA GLU A 49 8.90 -8.57 -5.71
C GLU A 49 7.38 -8.85 -5.62
N TYR A 50 6.55 -7.82 -5.44
CA TYR A 50 5.10 -7.91 -5.45
C TYR A 50 4.50 -7.38 -6.76
N GLN A 51 5.33 -7.14 -7.77
CA GLN A 51 4.90 -6.59 -9.04
C GLN A 51 3.86 -7.50 -9.72
N PHE A 52 2.80 -6.88 -10.25
CA PHE A 52 1.71 -7.56 -10.95
C PHE A 52 0.84 -8.51 -10.10
N ILE A 53 1.05 -8.54 -8.79
CA ILE A 53 0.19 -9.30 -7.89
C ILE A 53 -1.17 -8.59 -7.76
N THR A 54 -2.23 -9.34 -8.01
CA THR A 54 -3.63 -8.97 -7.81
C THR A 54 -4.24 -9.88 -6.75
N LEU A 55 -5.49 -9.64 -6.34
CA LEU A 55 -6.16 -10.57 -5.42
C LEU A 55 -6.33 -11.97 -6.02
N THR A 56 -6.46 -12.05 -7.34
CA THR A 56 -6.64 -13.32 -8.05
C THR A 56 -5.31 -14.09 -8.21
N SER A 57 -4.18 -13.40 -8.35
CA SER A 57 -2.87 -14.02 -8.53
C SER A 57 -2.05 -14.16 -7.24
N SER A 58 -2.48 -13.57 -6.13
CA SER A 58 -1.74 -13.64 -4.87
C SER A 58 -1.63 -15.08 -4.34
N PRO A 59 -0.42 -15.57 -4.01
CA PRO A 59 -0.24 -16.90 -3.43
C PRO A 59 -0.78 -17.03 -2.00
N ALA A 60 -0.98 -15.91 -1.29
CA ALA A 60 -1.53 -15.92 0.07
C ALA A 60 -3.00 -16.43 0.08
N ARG A 61 -3.72 -16.35 -1.05
CA ARG A 61 -5.12 -16.76 -1.17
C ARG A 61 -5.37 -18.23 -0.84
N GLU A 62 -4.39 -19.10 -1.08
CA GLU A 62 -4.54 -20.55 -0.87
C GLU A 62 -4.69 -20.88 0.61
N VAL A 63 -3.96 -20.15 1.47
CA VAL A 63 -4.02 -20.33 2.92
C VAL A 63 -5.09 -19.44 3.54
N GLN A 64 -5.29 -18.24 2.98
CA GLN A 64 -6.16 -17.22 3.54
C GLN A 64 -7.52 -17.11 2.81
N ALA A 65 -8.09 -18.23 2.36
CA ALA A 65 -9.27 -18.24 1.49
C ALA A 65 -10.43 -17.36 2.00
N LYS A 66 -10.79 -17.48 3.29
CA LYS A 66 -11.85 -16.67 3.92
C LYS A 66 -11.56 -15.17 3.89
N ILE A 67 -10.30 -14.78 4.12
CA ILE A 67 -9.87 -13.37 4.03
C ILE A 67 -10.02 -12.91 2.58
N TYR A 68 -9.59 -13.71 1.62
CA TYR A 68 -9.69 -13.36 0.20
C TYR A 68 -11.15 -13.26 -0.30
N ASP A 69 -12.07 -14.04 0.27
CA ASP A 69 -13.49 -13.89 -0.02
C ASP A 69 -14.05 -12.57 0.51
N PHE A 70 -13.70 -12.18 1.73
CA PHE A 70 -14.00 -10.84 2.26
C PHE A 70 -13.38 -9.73 1.38
N LEU A 71 -12.12 -9.90 0.97
CA LEU A 71 -11.42 -8.90 0.17
C LEU A 71 -12.03 -8.69 -1.22
N LYS A 72 -12.67 -9.69 -1.82
CA LYS A 72 -13.43 -9.53 -3.06
C LYS A 72 -14.58 -8.52 -2.87
N SER A 73 -15.34 -8.65 -1.79
CA SER A 73 -16.42 -7.70 -1.45
C SER A 73 -15.87 -6.31 -1.12
N TYR A 74 -14.75 -6.25 -0.38
CA TYR A 74 -14.08 -5.01 -0.04
C TYR A 74 -13.58 -4.25 -1.28
N VAL A 75 -12.89 -4.90 -2.23
CA VAL A 75 -12.45 -4.26 -3.48
C VAL A 75 -13.65 -3.79 -4.33
N GLY A 76 -14.79 -4.46 -4.20
CA GLY A 76 -16.07 -4.01 -4.77
C GLY A 76 -16.51 -2.62 -4.30
N THR A 77 -15.97 -2.08 -3.20
CA THR A 77 -16.26 -0.71 -2.74
C THR A 77 -15.36 0.35 -3.37
N PHE A 78 -14.30 -0.01 -4.09
CA PHE A 78 -13.37 0.97 -4.68
C PHE A 78 -13.99 1.94 -5.69
N PRO A 79 -15.03 1.60 -6.47
CA PRO A 79 -15.72 2.57 -7.32
C PRO A 79 -16.30 3.78 -6.57
N ARG A 80 -16.57 3.65 -5.26
CA ARG A 80 -17.06 4.74 -4.40
C ARG A 80 -16.13 5.96 -4.41
N GLN A 81 -14.83 5.79 -4.73
CA GLN A 81 -13.89 6.90 -4.88
C GLN A 81 -14.30 7.94 -5.95
N PHE A 82 -15.23 7.60 -6.84
CA PHE A 82 -15.72 8.49 -7.90
C PHE A 82 -17.06 9.16 -7.58
N GLU A 83 -17.63 8.86 -6.41
CA GLU A 83 -18.97 9.28 -5.97
C GLU A 83 -18.82 10.21 -4.76
N ALA A 84 -19.38 11.43 -4.85
CA ALA A 84 -19.19 12.44 -3.80
C ALA A 84 -19.88 12.07 -2.47
N ASP A 85 -21.03 11.40 -2.55
CA ASP A 85 -21.88 11.08 -1.40
C ASP A 85 -21.82 9.59 -1.00
N ALA A 86 -20.86 8.84 -1.55
CA ALA A 86 -20.71 7.44 -1.21
C ALA A 86 -20.12 7.26 0.19
N GLU A 87 -20.50 6.16 0.84
CA GLU A 87 -19.86 5.73 2.08
C GLU A 87 -18.34 5.60 1.89
N PRO A 88 -17.52 6.17 2.80
CA PRO A 88 -16.08 6.05 2.72
C PRO A 88 -15.60 4.60 2.63
N ILE A 89 -14.58 4.37 1.81
CA ILE A 89 -13.88 3.08 1.77
C ILE A 89 -13.25 2.87 3.15
N LYS A 90 -13.50 1.72 3.78
CA LYS A 90 -12.95 1.42 5.10
C LYS A 90 -11.45 1.17 5.03
N SER A 91 -10.74 1.49 6.10
CA SER A 91 -9.36 1.05 6.29
C SER A 91 -9.31 -0.46 6.59
N LEU A 92 -8.15 -1.07 6.40
CA LEU A 92 -7.91 -2.48 6.75
C LEU A 92 -6.68 -2.61 7.63
N TYR A 93 -6.77 -3.45 8.66
CA TYR A 93 -5.64 -3.80 9.51
C TYR A 93 -5.31 -5.27 9.32
N LEU A 94 -4.26 -5.57 8.57
CA LEU A 94 -3.80 -6.92 8.32
C LEU A 94 -2.85 -7.34 9.44
N ARG A 95 -3.29 -8.29 10.27
CA ARG A 95 -2.53 -8.75 11.43
C ARG A 95 -2.07 -10.18 11.28
N SER A 96 -0.88 -10.49 11.80
CA SER A 96 -0.39 -11.86 11.93
C SER A 96 0.63 -11.95 13.04
N HIS A 97 0.45 -12.91 13.94
CA HIS A 97 1.42 -13.19 15.01
C HIS A 97 2.76 -13.72 14.47
N THR A 98 2.76 -14.34 13.29
CA THR A 98 3.95 -14.87 12.61
C THR A 98 4.30 -14.01 11.40
N THR A 99 5.60 -13.92 11.10
CA THR A 99 6.08 -13.32 9.85
C THR A 99 5.82 -14.28 8.69
N GLY A 100 5.74 -13.76 7.46
CA GLY A 100 5.63 -14.61 6.26
C GLY A 100 4.29 -15.28 5.99
N THR A 101 3.20 -14.80 6.60
CA THR A 101 1.81 -15.30 6.36
C THR A 101 1.09 -14.67 5.17
N GLY A 102 1.73 -13.72 4.49
CA GLY A 102 1.20 -13.06 3.29
C GLY A 102 0.53 -11.70 3.52
N LYS A 103 0.70 -11.07 4.69
CA LYS A 103 0.18 -9.71 4.97
C LYS A 103 0.61 -8.68 3.92
N THR A 104 1.91 -8.47 3.78
CA THR A 104 2.50 -7.53 2.81
C THR A 104 2.07 -7.87 1.38
N THR A 105 2.11 -9.15 1.00
CA THR A 105 1.64 -9.62 -0.30
C THR A 105 0.18 -9.25 -0.56
N THR A 106 -0.68 -9.41 0.45
CA THR A 106 -2.10 -9.06 0.36
C THR A 106 -2.31 -7.55 0.31
N ALA A 107 -1.54 -6.78 1.08
CA ALA A 107 -1.58 -5.32 1.04
C ALA A 107 -1.17 -4.77 -0.34
N CYS A 108 -0.10 -5.31 -0.93
CA CYS A 108 0.33 -4.97 -2.30
C CYS A 108 -0.73 -5.37 -3.35
N ALA A 109 -1.38 -6.51 -3.18
CA ALA A 109 -2.49 -6.94 -4.03
C ALA A 109 -3.66 -5.93 -3.97
N ILE A 110 -4.07 -5.52 -2.76
CA ILE A 110 -5.13 -4.53 -2.55
C ILE A 110 -4.76 -3.18 -3.18
N ALA A 111 -3.52 -2.72 -2.99
CA ALA A 111 -3.02 -1.50 -3.62
C ALA A 111 -3.10 -1.57 -5.15
N THR A 112 -2.76 -2.72 -5.73
CA THR A 112 -2.83 -2.96 -7.16
C THR A 112 -4.28 -2.95 -7.67
N GLU A 113 -5.22 -3.58 -6.96
CA GLU A 113 -6.64 -3.54 -7.31
C GLU A 113 -7.19 -2.10 -7.27
N TYR A 114 -6.77 -1.29 -6.30
CA TYR A 114 -7.17 0.10 -6.21
C TYR A 114 -6.64 0.91 -7.39
N LEU A 115 -5.36 0.70 -7.75
CA LEU A 115 -4.74 1.33 -8.91
C LEU A 115 -5.46 0.96 -10.22
N ILE A 116 -5.80 -0.32 -10.42
CA ILE A 116 -6.58 -0.79 -11.57
C ILE A 116 -7.94 -0.11 -11.61
N CYS A 117 -8.68 -0.13 -10.50
CA CYS A 117 -10.00 0.48 -10.37
C CYS A 117 -9.95 1.99 -10.67
N HIS A 118 -8.97 2.69 -10.07
CA HIS A 118 -8.77 4.12 -10.28
C HIS A 118 -8.47 4.45 -11.74
N TYR A 119 -7.56 3.70 -12.36
CA TYR A 119 -7.12 3.95 -13.73
C TYR A 119 -8.25 3.73 -14.73
N ILE A 120 -8.89 2.54 -14.70
CA ILE A 120 -10.00 2.22 -15.59
C ILE A 120 -11.19 3.15 -15.32
N GLY A 121 -11.52 3.37 -14.05
CA GLY A 121 -12.67 4.17 -13.63
C GLY A 121 -12.56 5.65 -14.02
N SER A 122 -11.34 6.22 -13.98
CA SER A 122 -11.06 7.58 -14.44
C SER A 122 -11.22 7.70 -15.95
N LEU A 123 -10.61 6.79 -16.71
CA LEU A 123 -10.70 6.79 -18.18
C LEU A 123 -12.14 6.65 -18.68
N ARG A 124 -12.94 5.76 -18.07
CA ARG A 124 -14.36 5.59 -18.41
C ARG A 124 -15.20 6.84 -18.16
N ARG A 125 -14.76 7.72 -17.27
CA ARG A 125 -15.43 8.99 -16.94
C ARG A 125 -14.83 10.19 -17.67
N GLY A 126 -13.93 9.96 -18.64
CA GLY A 126 -13.25 11.03 -19.37
C GLY A 126 -12.31 11.88 -18.50
N ARG A 127 -11.89 11.37 -17.35
CA ARG A 127 -10.99 12.06 -16.41
C ARG A 127 -9.56 11.58 -16.59
N GLN A 128 -8.59 12.48 -16.39
CA GLN A 128 -7.19 12.10 -16.31
C GLN A 128 -6.97 11.30 -15.01
N PRO A 129 -6.48 10.05 -15.08
CA PRO A 129 -6.17 9.29 -13.88
C PRO A 129 -5.03 9.97 -13.11
N LEU A 130 -5.12 9.99 -11.79
CA LEU A 130 -4.06 10.55 -10.94
C LEU A 130 -2.73 9.86 -11.21
N GLU A 131 -1.64 10.60 -11.06
CA GLU A 131 -0.29 10.04 -11.17
C GLU A 131 -0.03 9.02 -10.06
N ARG A 132 -0.53 9.31 -8.85
CA ARG A 132 -0.33 8.48 -7.66
C ARG A 132 -1.63 8.31 -6.88
N PRO A 133 -2.54 7.41 -7.31
CA PRO A 133 -3.78 7.15 -6.58
C PRO A 133 -3.57 6.27 -5.35
N VAL A 134 -2.46 5.54 -5.30
CA VAL A 134 -2.04 4.70 -4.18
C VAL A 134 -0.57 4.90 -3.89
N TYR A 135 -0.14 4.71 -2.64
CA TYR A 135 1.28 4.70 -2.26
C TYR A 135 1.56 3.64 -1.18
N PHE A 136 2.62 2.87 -1.39
CA PHE A 136 3.14 1.90 -0.44
C PHE A 136 4.33 2.50 0.31
N LEU A 137 4.24 2.50 1.64
CA LEU A 137 5.28 2.93 2.55
C LEU A 137 5.67 1.76 3.45
N ASP A 138 6.92 1.31 3.32
CA ASP A 138 7.56 0.46 4.33
C ASP A 138 7.99 1.36 5.49
N VAL A 139 7.37 1.18 6.65
CA VAL A 139 7.61 2.04 7.82
C VAL A 139 9.01 1.79 8.41
N ASN A 140 9.56 0.58 8.29
CA ASN A 140 10.93 0.29 8.73
C ASN A 140 11.96 0.97 7.83
N ALA A 141 11.75 0.93 6.50
CA ALA A 141 12.60 1.66 5.56
C ALA A 141 12.56 3.18 5.82
N TRP A 142 11.36 3.70 6.09
CA TRP A 142 11.16 5.11 6.43
C TRP A 142 11.87 5.50 7.75
N GLN A 143 11.84 4.64 8.77
CA GLN A 143 12.60 4.82 10.00
C GLN A 143 14.11 4.78 9.74
N ASN A 144 14.58 3.93 8.83
CA ASN A 144 15.99 3.87 8.48
C ASN A 144 16.47 5.16 7.83
N ASP A 145 15.69 5.77 6.92
CA ASP A 145 15.99 7.10 6.39
C ASP A 145 16.05 8.13 7.52
N TYR A 146 15.09 8.11 8.46
CA TYR A 146 15.11 8.98 9.65
C TYR A 146 16.40 8.84 10.46
N ASN A 147 16.79 7.60 10.75
CA ASN A 147 18.00 7.33 11.50
C ASN A 147 19.24 7.75 10.71
N GLU A 148 19.26 7.54 9.39
CA GLU A 148 20.39 7.88 8.53
C GLU A 148 20.70 9.37 8.59
N PHE A 149 19.75 10.26 8.30
CA PHE A 149 20.04 11.71 8.30
C PHE A 149 20.24 12.32 9.70
N ASN A 150 19.93 11.59 10.78
CA ASN A 150 20.18 12.01 12.16
C ASN A 150 21.48 11.43 12.75
N ARG A 151 22.22 10.59 12.02
CA ARG A 151 23.52 10.06 12.47
C ARG A 151 24.54 11.19 12.56
N ARG A 152 25.33 11.19 13.64
CA ARG A 152 26.41 12.16 13.82
C ARG A 152 27.53 11.90 12.80
N ASN A 153 28.12 12.97 12.28
CA ASN A 153 29.30 12.95 11.40
C ASN A 153 29.11 12.18 10.07
N ILE A 154 27.89 12.10 9.55
CA ILE A 154 27.69 11.59 8.19
C ILE A 154 28.06 12.64 7.15
N PRO A 155 28.53 12.24 5.95
CA PRO A 155 28.67 13.15 4.82
C PRO A 155 27.35 13.82 4.46
N GLU A 156 27.39 15.13 4.17
CA GLU A 156 26.22 15.98 3.90
C GLU A 156 25.32 15.40 2.79
N HIS A 157 25.90 15.02 1.65
CA HIS A 157 25.16 14.45 0.53
C HIS A 157 24.37 13.17 0.87
N ILE A 158 24.82 12.39 1.86
CA ILE A 158 24.11 11.20 2.33
C ILE A 158 22.91 11.62 3.19
N GLY A 159 23.12 12.57 4.10
CA GLY A 159 22.08 13.08 5.00
C GLY A 159 20.97 13.80 4.24
N GLU A 160 21.33 14.66 3.28
CA GLU A 160 20.37 15.35 2.43
C GLU A 160 19.53 14.37 1.60
N ALA A 161 20.16 13.35 1.01
CA ALA A 161 19.45 12.35 0.22
C ALA A 161 18.47 11.53 1.07
N ALA A 162 18.86 11.12 2.29
CA ALA A 162 17.99 10.41 3.22
C ALA A 162 16.83 11.27 3.72
N SER A 163 17.11 12.54 4.06
CA SER A 163 16.08 13.52 4.44
C SER A 163 15.06 13.74 3.32
N ALA A 164 15.53 13.89 2.07
CA ALA A 164 14.66 14.06 0.91
C ALA A 164 13.73 12.86 0.70
N ARG A 165 14.27 11.62 0.80
CA ARG A 165 13.46 10.39 0.72
C ARG A 165 12.43 10.32 1.84
N TYR A 166 12.85 10.62 3.07
CA TYR A 166 11.99 10.60 4.26
C TYR A 166 10.78 11.52 4.12
N TYR A 167 11.00 12.80 3.79
CA TYR A 167 9.92 13.78 3.70
C TYR A 167 9.06 13.58 2.46
N ALA A 168 9.63 13.13 1.34
CA ALA A 168 8.85 12.77 0.15
C ALA A 168 7.91 11.59 0.43
N ALA A 169 8.42 10.54 1.07
CA ALA A 169 7.63 9.37 1.45
C ALA A 169 6.50 9.73 2.42
N GLN A 170 6.80 10.57 3.43
CA GLN A 170 5.80 11.08 4.37
C GLN A 170 4.69 11.85 3.64
N LYS A 171 5.07 12.79 2.77
CA LYS A 171 4.11 13.61 2.01
C LYS A 171 3.21 12.73 1.14
N HIS A 172 3.80 11.83 0.36
CA HIS A 172 3.03 10.93 -0.50
C HIS A 172 2.08 10.05 0.32
N ALA A 173 2.54 9.45 1.42
CA ALA A 173 1.68 8.64 2.26
C ALA A 173 0.54 9.44 2.91
N MET A 174 0.72 10.74 3.20
CA MET A 174 -0.36 11.58 3.74
C MET A 174 -1.41 11.97 2.70
N GLU A 175 -1.01 12.24 1.45
CA GLU A 175 -1.87 12.89 0.45
C GLU A 175 -2.61 11.92 -0.47
N VAL A 176 -2.09 10.70 -0.69
CA VAL A 176 -2.70 9.80 -1.66
C VAL A 176 -4.09 9.30 -1.23
N PRO A 177 -5.00 9.03 -2.20
CA PRO A 177 -6.31 8.47 -1.91
C PRO A 177 -6.26 7.18 -1.08
N LEU A 178 -5.40 6.22 -1.42
CA LEU A 178 -5.17 5.00 -0.65
C LEU A 178 -3.69 4.87 -0.26
N ALA A 179 -3.38 4.61 1.00
CA ALA A 179 -2.01 4.29 1.42
C ALA A 179 -1.91 2.86 1.97
N VAL A 180 -0.78 2.22 1.74
CA VAL A 180 -0.35 1.02 2.46
C VAL A 180 0.77 1.43 3.40
N LEU A 181 0.58 1.22 4.70
CA LEU A 181 1.64 1.36 5.70
C LEU A 181 2.03 -0.04 6.15
N ASP A 182 3.17 -0.52 5.65
CA ASP A 182 3.65 -1.88 5.90
C ASP A 182 4.50 -1.93 7.17
N ASP A 183 4.27 -2.96 7.98
CA ASP A 183 4.93 -3.28 9.24
C ASP A 183 4.98 -2.09 10.23
N ILE A 184 3.80 -1.53 10.55
CA ILE A 184 3.66 -0.39 11.46
C ILE A 184 4.00 -0.70 12.94
N GLY A 185 4.20 -1.98 13.27
CA GLY A 185 4.56 -2.46 14.60
C GLY A 185 6.03 -2.21 14.96
N VAL A 186 6.53 -1.01 14.67
CA VAL A 186 7.93 -0.63 14.84
C VAL A 186 8.33 -0.70 16.31
N ARG A 187 9.33 -1.52 16.61
CA ARG A 187 9.98 -1.59 17.93
C ARG A 187 11.22 -0.70 17.90
N ASP A 188 11.57 -0.09 19.04
CA ASP A 188 12.81 0.68 19.22
C ASP A 188 12.98 1.91 18.28
N SER A 189 11.90 2.63 18.04
CA SER A 189 11.93 3.97 17.42
C SER A 189 12.23 5.10 18.40
N THR A 190 12.70 6.24 17.88
CA THR A 190 12.83 7.49 18.64
C THR A 190 11.45 8.12 18.86
N GLU A 191 11.29 8.92 19.91
CA GLU A 191 10.04 9.66 20.16
C GLU A 191 9.66 10.58 19.01
N ALA A 192 10.64 11.21 18.37
CA ALA A 192 10.41 12.07 17.22
C ALA A 192 9.87 11.29 16.01
N PHE A 193 10.43 10.12 15.68
CA PHE A 193 9.89 9.28 14.61
C PHE A 193 8.49 8.75 14.94
N ARG A 194 8.24 8.35 16.20
CA ARG A 194 6.89 7.97 16.66
C ARG A 194 5.89 9.11 16.44
N GLY A 195 6.27 10.33 16.80
CA GLY A 195 5.44 11.52 16.59
C GLY A 195 5.13 11.78 15.12
N ASP A 196 6.09 11.56 14.22
CA ASP A 196 5.90 11.69 12.78
C ASP A 196 5.00 10.59 12.20
N LEU A 197 5.14 9.33 12.64
CA LEU A 197 4.23 8.23 12.28
C LEU A 197 2.81 8.48 12.80
N HIS A 198 2.68 8.93 14.05
CA HIS A 198 1.41 9.33 14.63
C HIS A 198 0.77 10.46 13.81
N ARG A 199 1.54 11.51 13.45
CA ARG A 199 1.07 12.61 12.60
C ARG A 199 0.56 12.10 11.26
N LEU A 200 1.30 11.23 10.59
CA LEU A 200 0.90 10.63 9.31
C LEU A 200 -0.45 9.93 9.42
N ILE A 201 -0.59 9.03 10.39
CA ILE A 201 -1.82 8.26 10.57
C ILE A 201 -2.98 9.16 10.96
N ASN A 202 -2.77 10.10 11.89
CA ASN A 202 -3.79 11.04 12.32
C ASN A 202 -4.28 11.94 11.17
N THR A 203 -3.39 12.43 10.31
CA THR A 203 -3.75 13.22 9.13
C THR A 203 -4.69 12.43 8.22
N ARG A 204 -4.35 11.16 7.92
CA ARG A 204 -5.18 10.31 7.05
C ARG A 204 -6.53 9.98 7.67
N VAL A 205 -6.55 9.63 8.96
CA VAL A 205 -7.79 9.35 9.70
C VAL A 205 -8.71 10.56 9.72
N THR A 206 -8.15 11.75 9.97
CA THR A 206 -8.90 13.02 9.99
C THR A 206 -9.45 13.37 8.61
N ALA A 207 -8.67 13.13 7.55
CA ALA A 207 -9.11 13.33 6.17
C ALA A 207 -10.05 12.22 5.66
N GLY A 208 -10.28 11.15 6.44
CA GLY A 208 -11.10 10.01 6.03
C GLY A 208 -10.50 9.19 4.89
N LEU A 209 -9.17 9.24 4.71
CA LEU A 209 -8.50 8.53 3.63
C LEU A 209 -8.27 7.05 4.01
N PRO A 210 -8.73 6.09 3.20
CA PRO A 210 -8.56 4.66 3.48
C PRO A 210 -7.08 4.30 3.57
N THR A 211 -6.75 3.44 4.54
CA THR A 211 -5.37 3.00 4.76
C THR A 211 -5.34 1.51 5.04
N VAL A 212 -4.45 0.79 4.36
CA VAL A 212 -4.16 -0.60 4.66
C VAL A 212 -2.92 -0.66 5.53
N TYR A 213 -3.08 -1.10 6.76
CA TYR A 213 -1.99 -1.29 7.70
C TYR A 213 -1.59 -2.77 7.70
N THR A 214 -0.29 -3.05 7.80
CA THR A 214 0.17 -4.40 8.17
C THR A 214 0.93 -4.35 9.49
N SER A 215 0.71 -5.36 10.32
CA SER A 215 1.29 -5.39 11.66
C SER A 215 1.42 -6.82 12.21
N ASN A 216 2.32 -6.97 13.18
CA ASN A 216 2.47 -8.17 14.00
C ASN A 216 1.76 -8.08 15.36
N ILE A 217 1.32 -6.89 15.77
CA ILE A 217 0.60 -6.66 17.03
C ILE A 217 -0.90 -6.41 16.77
N PRO A 218 -1.78 -6.66 17.75
CA PRO A 218 -3.18 -6.25 17.71
C PRO A 218 -3.36 -4.75 17.47
N LEU A 219 -4.43 -4.38 16.77
CA LEU A 219 -4.80 -2.97 16.64
C LEU A 219 -5.03 -2.32 18.02
N ALA A 220 -5.57 -3.08 18.98
CA ALA A 220 -5.78 -2.62 20.35
C ALA A 220 -4.48 -2.21 21.07
N ASP A 221 -3.37 -2.85 20.72
CA ASP A 221 -2.07 -2.67 21.37
C ASP A 221 -1.23 -1.59 20.67
N LEU A 222 -1.75 -1.01 19.57
CA LEU A 222 -1.02 -0.01 18.79
C LEU A 222 -0.73 1.27 19.58
N ASN A 223 -1.48 1.56 20.66
CA ASN A 223 -1.19 2.68 21.56
C ASN A 223 0.18 2.54 22.24
N GLU A 224 0.62 1.31 22.52
CA GLU A 224 1.94 1.05 23.11
C GLU A 224 3.08 1.45 22.16
N VAL A 225 2.86 1.30 20.85
CA VAL A 225 3.83 1.72 19.82
C VAL A 225 4.01 3.23 19.81
N PHE A 226 2.92 3.98 19.96
CA PHE A 226 2.95 5.44 20.03
C PHE A 226 3.35 5.98 21.41
N ARG A 227 3.41 5.12 22.44
CA ARG A 227 3.63 5.49 23.85
C ARG A 227 2.67 6.60 24.31
N GLU A 228 1.47 6.63 23.73
CA GLU A 228 0.45 7.62 24.09
C GLU A 228 -0.40 7.12 25.26
N PRO A 229 -0.62 7.95 26.29
CA PRO A 229 -1.49 7.60 27.41
C PRO A 229 -2.98 7.56 27.02
N SER A 230 -3.35 8.12 25.87
CA SER A 230 -4.74 8.26 25.42
C SER A 230 -4.99 7.40 24.17
N PRO A 231 -5.99 6.50 24.17
CA PRO A 231 -6.27 5.62 23.04
C PRO A 231 -6.97 6.28 21.83
N ARG A 232 -7.11 7.63 21.83
CA ARG A 232 -7.91 8.39 20.86
C ARG A 232 -7.59 8.12 19.40
N LEU A 233 -6.32 7.92 19.03
CA LEU A 233 -5.99 7.60 17.64
C LEU A 233 -6.44 6.17 17.29
N VAL A 234 -6.13 5.20 18.15
CA VAL A 234 -6.49 3.79 17.94
C VAL A 234 -7.99 3.59 17.87
N ASP A 235 -8.75 4.27 18.73
CA ASP A 235 -10.22 4.20 18.70
C ASP A 235 -10.77 4.74 17.36
N ARG A 236 -10.25 5.88 16.88
CA ARG A 236 -10.63 6.43 15.57
C ARG A 236 -10.24 5.52 14.40
N ILE A 237 -9.12 4.82 14.50
CA ILE A 237 -8.76 3.80 13.50
C ILE A 237 -9.79 2.66 13.56
N ARG A 238 -10.06 2.12 14.75
CA ARG A 238 -10.96 0.97 14.95
C ARG A 238 -12.37 1.22 14.40
N ASP A 239 -12.92 2.41 14.60
CA ASP A 239 -14.26 2.76 14.11
C ASP A 239 -14.41 2.66 12.58
N ARG A 240 -13.32 2.88 11.85
CA ARG A 240 -13.30 2.92 10.37
C ARG A 240 -12.41 1.85 9.74
N CYS A 241 -11.97 0.87 10.52
CA CYS A 241 -11.00 -0.13 10.09
C CYS A 241 -11.48 -1.55 10.39
N ALA A 242 -11.45 -2.43 9.40
CA ALA A 242 -11.68 -3.86 9.63
C ALA A 242 -10.35 -4.56 9.91
N GLU A 243 -10.28 -5.29 11.03
CA GLU A 243 -9.11 -6.11 11.38
C GLU A 243 -9.22 -7.51 10.77
N LEU A 244 -8.21 -7.92 10.02
CA LEU A 244 -8.12 -9.20 9.34
C LEU A 244 -6.94 -9.99 9.92
N ILE A 245 -7.23 -11.11 10.58
CA ILE A 245 -6.23 -11.93 11.27
C ILE A 245 -5.78 -13.07 10.35
N PHE A 246 -4.54 -12.99 9.90
CA PHE A 246 -3.88 -14.01 9.10
C PHE A 246 -3.39 -15.16 9.99
N VAL A 247 -3.61 -16.37 9.52
CA VAL A 247 -3.21 -17.61 10.21
C VAL A 247 -2.20 -18.41 9.37
N GLY A 248 -1.30 -19.15 10.02
CA GLY A 248 -0.38 -20.07 9.35
C GLY A 248 1.10 -19.84 9.66
N GLU A 249 1.93 -20.73 9.10
CA GLU A 249 3.39 -20.72 9.27
C GLU A 249 4.09 -19.79 8.26
N SER A 250 5.32 -19.37 8.58
CA SER A 250 6.09 -18.48 7.72
C SER A 250 6.49 -19.17 6.42
N LYS A 251 6.07 -18.61 5.27
CA LYS A 251 6.48 -19.08 3.94
C LYS A 251 7.74 -18.38 3.39
N ARG A 252 8.36 -17.45 4.12
CA ARG A 252 9.51 -16.65 3.62
C ARG A 252 10.77 -17.49 3.33
N GLY A 253 10.89 -18.70 3.88
CA GLY A 253 12.02 -19.63 3.64
C GLY A 253 11.86 -20.59 2.45
N LEU A 254 10.73 -20.56 1.73
CA LEU A 254 10.43 -21.49 0.64
C LEU A 254 10.45 -20.83 -0.76
N ARG A 255 10.94 -19.59 -0.88
CA ARG A 255 11.19 -18.96 -2.18
C ARG A 255 12.33 -19.74 -2.89
N ARG A 256 11.97 -20.73 -3.69
CA ARG A 256 12.85 -21.34 -4.72
C ARG A 256 12.84 -20.48 -5.98
#